data_AF-A0A969DVZ4-F1
#
_entry.id   AF-A0A969DVZ4-F1
#
_cell.length_a   1.000
_cell.length_b   1.000
_cell.length_c   1.000
_cell.angle_alpha   90.00
_cell.angle_beta   90.00
_cell.angle_gamma   90.00
#
_symmetry.space_group_name_H-M   'P 1'
#
loop_
_entity.id
_entity.type
_entity.pdbx_description
1 polymer ?
#
loop_
_entity_poly.entity_id
_entity_poly.type
_entity_poly.pdbx_seq_one_letter_code
_entity_poly.pdbx_strand_id
1 'polypeptide(L)'
;MLSVSGGSASTKYFFSGGYFNQEGIITGSGYDRFNIRANLDMNPSEKLTIGVNINLSYQIFEGNYGNNTSGGWGGGIVYALQTPNIVPIYDDANPDGYNRNSPTTNNPFHNPVEEAKEQIRIENNLRLMARTFADYELLPGLNYRINLATDLGTNHLKGYLPLSSLAGQYQGRADRNASLNRYWLIENTLNYAKIIGDHSINVLAGYTAEESQWEALGTQGRNFPDDALIYNNFFSLSPENVSGFSNEGRWALESYLGRIMYSFKDKYLLTLSGRFDGSSKFPEINMAFSHQAHLPGR
;
A
#
# COMPACT_ATOMS: atom_id res chain seq x y z
N MET A 1 -4.46 19.12 -9.20
CA MET A 1 -3.48 18.29 -9.94
C MET A 1 -2.94 19.11 -11.08
N LEU A 2 -1.62 19.07 -11.31
CA LEU A 2 -0.96 19.71 -12.44
C LEU A 2 -0.25 18.65 -13.25
N SER A 3 -0.34 18.73 -14.58
CA SER A 3 0.34 17.81 -15.48
C SER A 3 0.91 18.55 -16.68
N VAL A 4 2.00 17.99 -17.21
CA VAL A 4 2.61 18.38 -18.47
C VAL A 4 2.84 17.12 -19.29
N SER A 5 2.49 17.18 -20.56
CA SER A 5 2.71 16.09 -21.51
C SER A 5 3.10 16.65 -22.85
N GLY A 6 3.96 15.94 -23.55
CA GLY A 6 4.41 16.34 -24.87
C GLY A 6 5.27 15.26 -25.50
N GLY A 7 5.84 15.57 -26.65
CA GLY A 7 6.68 14.63 -27.36
C GLY A 7 6.89 14.98 -28.82
N SER A 8 7.76 14.21 -29.44
CA SER A 8 7.99 14.15 -30.88
C SER A 8 7.53 12.79 -31.43
N ALA A 9 7.83 12.49 -32.69
CA ALA A 9 7.58 11.17 -33.27
C ALA A 9 8.33 10.03 -32.55
N SER A 10 9.51 10.31 -31.98
CA SER A 10 10.39 9.31 -31.36
C SER A 10 10.41 9.36 -29.84
N THR A 11 9.73 10.30 -29.19
CA THR A 11 9.73 10.41 -27.73
C THR A 11 8.41 10.99 -27.25
N LYS A 12 7.79 10.33 -26.28
CA LYS A 12 6.59 10.80 -25.59
C LYS A 12 6.89 10.86 -24.10
N TYR A 13 6.53 11.96 -23.46
CA TYR A 13 6.71 12.13 -22.03
C TYR A 13 5.44 12.66 -21.37
N PHE A 14 5.27 12.27 -20.12
CA PHE A 14 4.21 12.74 -19.25
C PHE A 14 4.79 12.92 -17.86
N PHE A 15 4.49 14.05 -17.24
CA PHE A 15 4.79 14.31 -15.84
C PHE A 15 3.56 14.92 -15.17
N SER A 16 3.24 14.48 -13.96
CA SER A 16 2.18 15.08 -13.17
C SER A 16 2.49 15.07 -11.69
N GLY A 17 2.06 16.13 -11.02
CA GLY A 17 2.07 16.28 -9.57
C GLY A 17 0.67 16.55 -9.05
N GLY A 18 0.36 16.01 -7.88
CA GLY A 18 -0.90 16.28 -7.19
C GLY A 18 -0.72 16.36 -5.69
N TYR A 19 -1.57 17.17 -5.09
CA TYR A 19 -1.81 17.22 -3.67
C TYR A 19 -3.31 17.04 -3.47
N PHE A 20 -3.67 16.19 -2.51
CA PHE A 20 -5.02 15.96 -2.06
C PHE A 20 -5.01 16.08 -0.54
N ASN A 21 -5.97 16.82 -0.02
CA ASN A 21 -6.19 17.00 1.40
C ASN A 21 -7.67 16.76 1.68
N GLN A 22 -7.94 16.04 2.77
CA GLN A 22 -9.28 15.82 3.26
C GLN A 22 -9.25 15.84 4.78
N GLU A 23 -9.98 16.80 5.35
CA GLU A 23 -10.30 16.80 6.78
C GLU A 23 -11.29 15.66 7.07
N GLY A 24 -11.05 14.92 8.15
CA GLY A 24 -11.89 13.81 8.56
C GLY A 24 -13.16 14.29 9.26
N ILE A 25 -14.19 13.43 9.27
CA ILE A 25 -15.46 13.74 9.97
C ILE A 25 -15.25 13.71 11.50
N ILE A 26 -14.35 12.86 11.98
CA ILE A 26 -13.98 12.80 13.41
C ILE A 26 -12.91 13.86 13.66
N THR A 27 -13.09 14.67 14.70
CA THR A 27 -12.07 15.62 15.13
C THR A 27 -10.72 14.92 15.35
N GLY A 28 -9.62 15.58 14.95
CA GLY A 28 -8.28 15.00 15.04
C GLY A 28 -7.97 13.95 13.96
N SER A 29 -8.86 13.74 12.97
CA SER A 29 -8.60 12.87 11.83
C SER A 29 -8.48 13.64 10.53
N GLY A 30 -7.61 13.16 9.64
CA GLY A 30 -7.29 13.83 8.39
C GLY A 30 -6.47 12.95 7.46
N TYR A 31 -6.43 13.35 6.19
CA TYR A 31 -5.65 12.66 5.18
C TYR A 31 -5.01 13.64 4.21
N ASP A 32 -3.69 13.55 4.10
CA ASP A 32 -2.90 14.22 3.07
C ASP A 32 -2.27 13.20 2.13
N ARG A 33 -2.29 13.50 0.83
CA ARG A 33 -1.60 12.71 -0.19
C ARG A 33 -0.91 13.61 -1.19
N PHE A 34 0.39 13.39 -1.32
CA PHE A 34 1.21 13.91 -2.40
C PHE A 34 1.44 12.78 -3.41
N ASN A 35 1.30 13.08 -4.70
CA ASN A 35 1.54 12.11 -5.76
C ASN A 35 2.37 12.73 -6.89
N ILE A 36 3.35 11.97 -7.36
CA ILE A 36 4.16 12.29 -8.54
C ILE A 36 4.06 11.10 -9.50
N ARG A 37 3.86 11.38 -10.78
CA ARG A 37 3.89 10.38 -11.84
C ARG A 37 4.74 10.90 -12.99
N ALA A 38 5.65 10.07 -13.46
CA ALA A 38 6.45 10.32 -14.65
C ALA A 38 6.36 9.10 -15.59
N ASN A 39 6.05 9.33 -16.86
CA ASN A 39 6.12 8.31 -17.90
C ASN A 39 6.98 8.86 -19.04
N LEU A 40 7.84 8.01 -19.58
CA LEU A 40 8.69 8.31 -20.72
C LEU A 40 8.68 7.09 -21.63
N ASP A 41 8.32 7.27 -22.89
CA ASP A 41 8.44 6.27 -23.94
C ASP A 41 9.32 6.85 -25.05
N MET A 42 10.33 6.11 -25.48
CA MET A 42 11.29 6.52 -26.48
C MET A 42 11.45 5.43 -27.53
N ASN A 43 11.61 5.84 -28.79
CA ASN A 43 11.95 4.98 -29.91
C ASN A 43 13.33 5.42 -30.45
N PRO A 44 14.45 5.00 -29.85
CA PRO A 44 15.79 5.38 -30.32
C PRO A 44 16.09 4.93 -31.76
N SER A 45 15.39 3.90 -32.24
CA SER A 45 15.41 3.43 -33.63
C SER A 45 14.05 2.83 -33.99
N GLU A 46 13.83 2.48 -35.26
CA GLU A 46 12.60 1.81 -35.71
C GLU A 46 12.40 0.44 -35.05
N LYS A 47 13.48 -0.20 -34.59
CA LYS A 47 13.46 -1.54 -33.99
C LYS A 47 13.45 -1.54 -32.47
N LEU A 48 13.71 -0.40 -31.82
CA LEU A 48 13.90 -0.33 -30.37
C LEU A 48 12.93 0.67 -29.76
N THR A 49 12.13 0.20 -28.82
CA THR A 49 11.32 1.02 -27.92
C THR A 49 11.82 0.83 -26.49
N ILE A 50 12.00 1.92 -25.74
CA ILE A 50 12.34 1.92 -24.33
C ILE A 50 11.29 2.74 -23.59
N GLY A 51 10.79 2.24 -22.47
CA GLY A 51 9.86 2.99 -21.64
C GLY A 51 10.20 2.92 -20.16
N VAL A 52 9.90 4.01 -19.45
CA VAL A 52 10.06 4.17 -18.01
C VAL A 52 8.76 4.74 -17.45
N ASN A 53 8.22 4.12 -16.40
CA ASN A 53 7.05 4.58 -15.67
C ASN A 53 7.38 4.62 -14.19
N ILE A 54 7.18 5.77 -13.55
CA ILE A 54 7.44 6.00 -12.13
C ILE A 54 6.18 6.60 -11.51
N ASN A 55 5.76 6.04 -10.38
CA ASN A 55 4.73 6.59 -9.51
C ASN A 55 5.29 6.67 -8.08
N LEU A 56 5.33 7.87 -7.52
CA LEU A 56 5.70 8.10 -6.15
C LEU A 56 4.50 8.69 -5.42
N SER A 57 4.19 8.16 -4.24
CA SER A 57 3.18 8.76 -3.37
C SER A 57 3.66 8.83 -1.94
N TYR A 58 3.36 9.94 -1.28
CA TYR A 58 3.56 10.12 0.14
C TYR A 58 2.22 10.48 0.77
N GLN A 59 1.84 9.74 1.81
CA GLN A 59 0.54 9.83 2.44
C GLN A 59 0.72 10.01 3.93
N ILE A 60 -0.05 10.92 4.51
CA ILE A 60 -0.11 11.16 5.95
C ILE A 60 -1.55 10.88 6.35
N PHE A 61 -1.74 9.90 7.21
CA PHE A 61 -3.02 9.66 7.87
C PHE A 61 -2.92 10.15 9.30
N GLU A 62 -3.84 11.01 9.69
CA GLU A 62 -4.03 11.42 11.07
C GLU A 62 -5.35 10.84 11.55
N GLY A 63 -5.37 10.36 12.79
CA GLY A 63 -6.59 9.88 13.39
C GLY A 63 -6.42 9.53 14.85
N ASN A 64 -7.44 8.85 15.36
CA ASN A 64 -7.50 8.38 16.73
C ASN A 64 -7.22 6.87 16.77
N TYR A 65 -6.87 6.35 17.93
CA TYR A 65 -6.87 4.91 18.12
C TYR A 65 -8.32 4.40 18.02
N GLY A 66 -8.60 3.60 16.98
CA GLY A 66 -9.91 2.95 16.81
C GLY A 66 -10.19 1.92 17.92
N ASN A 67 -11.27 1.15 17.76
CA ASN A 67 -11.80 0.13 18.71
C ASN A 67 -10.81 -1.00 19.14
N ASN A 68 -9.53 -0.91 18.77
CA ASN A 68 -8.53 -1.96 18.90
C ASN A 68 -7.36 -1.59 19.81
N THR A 69 -7.56 -0.66 20.75
CA THR A 69 -6.71 -0.62 21.96
C THR A 69 -7.05 -1.84 22.81
N SER A 70 -6.03 -2.38 23.47
CA SER A 70 -6.11 -3.55 24.36
C SER A 70 -7.13 -3.32 25.48
N GLY A 71 -8.37 -3.69 25.22
CA GLY A 71 -9.54 -3.40 26.05
C GLY A 71 -10.87 -3.71 25.39
N GLY A 72 -10.98 -3.68 24.05
CA GLY A 72 -12.21 -4.07 23.35
C GLY A 72 -13.42 -3.14 23.55
N TRP A 73 -13.22 -1.99 24.21
CA TRP A 73 -14.21 -0.92 24.34
C TRP A 73 -13.87 0.15 23.30
N GLY A 74 -14.87 0.48 22.48
CA GLY A 74 -14.67 1.14 21.20
C GLY A 74 -14.22 2.59 21.29
N GLY A 75 -13.43 3.03 20.32
CA GLY A 75 -12.91 4.39 20.19
C GLY A 75 -13.99 5.47 20.11
N GLY A 76 -13.58 6.71 19.84
CA GLY A 76 -14.37 7.94 20.09
C GLY A 76 -15.87 7.89 19.72
N ILE A 77 -16.25 7.24 18.62
CA ILE A 77 -17.67 7.10 18.22
C ILE A 77 -18.46 6.18 19.18
N VAL A 78 -17.90 5.05 19.59
CA VAL A 78 -18.58 4.13 20.51
C VAL A 78 -18.72 4.78 21.88
N TYR A 79 -17.68 5.46 22.36
CA TYR A 79 -17.77 6.27 23.57
C TYR A 79 -18.85 7.36 23.44
N ALA A 80 -18.94 8.06 22.30
CA ALA A 80 -19.97 9.07 22.08
C ALA A 80 -21.40 8.50 22.15
N LEU A 81 -21.62 7.30 21.61
CA LEU A 81 -22.93 6.62 21.68
C LEU A 81 -23.28 6.11 23.09
N GLN A 82 -22.27 5.78 23.90
CA GLN A 82 -22.45 5.31 25.26
C GLN A 82 -22.53 6.46 26.28
N THR A 83 -22.14 7.68 25.90
CA THR A 83 -22.15 8.85 26.80
C THR A 83 -23.58 9.35 26.98
N PRO A 84 -24.12 9.38 28.22
CA PRO A 84 -25.39 10.04 28.47
C PRO A 84 -25.30 11.52 28.09
N ASN A 85 -26.30 12.04 27.36
CA ASN A 85 -26.33 13.43 26.90
C ASN A 85 -26.40 14.49 28.02
N ILE A 86 -26.59 14.06 29.27
CA ILE A 86 -26.57 14.92 30.47
C ILE A 86 -25.15 15.16 31.01
N VAL A 87 -24.14 14.40 30.57
CA VAL A 87 -22.75 14.57 31.01
C VAL A 87 -22.15 15.79 30.31
N PRO A 88 -21.68 16.81 31.03
CA PRO A 88 -20.99 17.92 30.39
C PRO A 88 -19.62 17.46 29.88
N ILE A 89 -19.15 18.07 28.78
CA ILE A 89 -17.88 17.68 28.15
C ILE A 89 -16.69 18.09 29.02
N TYR A 90 -16.76 19.25 29.67
CA TYR A 90 -15.68 19.82 30.47
C TYR A 90 -15.99 19.70 31.97
N ASP A 91 -14.94 19.67 32.78
CA ASP A 91 -15.06 19.65 34.24
C ASP A 91 -15.34 21.07 34.76
N ASP A 92 -16.41 21.25 35.51
CA ASP A 92 -16.77 22.55 36.10
C ASP A 92 -15.71 23.05 37.09
N ALA A 93 -14.97 22.14 37.75
CA ALA A 93 -13.90 22.48 38.68
C ALA A 93 -12.56 22.77 37.96
N ASN A 94 -12.42 22.31 36.72
CA ASN A 94 -11.25 22.54 35.88
C ASN A 94 -11.71 22.75 34.43
N PRO A 95 -12.05 23.99 34.02
CA PRO A 95 -12.64 24.26 32.71
C PRO A 95 -11.76 23.83 31.51
N ASP A 96 -10.45 23.74 31.71
CA ASP A 96 -9.49 23.26 30.71
C ASP A 96 -9.35 21.72 30.71
N GLY A 97 -10.00 21.05 31.67
CA GLY A 97 -10.04 19.60 31.83
C GLY A 97 -11.33 18.97 31.30
N TYR A 98 -11.22 17.71 30.88
CA TYR A 98 -12.36 16.92 30.44
C TYR A 98 -13.08 16.26 31.61
N ASN A 99 -14.42 16.22 31.56
CA ASN A 99 -15.20 15.50 32.54
C ASN A 99 -15.09 13.99 32.30
N ARG A 100 -14.73 13.24 33.36
CA ARG A 100 -14.57 11.78 33.35
C ARG A 100 -15.50 11.08 34.35
N ASN A 101 -16.40 11.83 34.98
CA ASN A 101 -17.32 11.33 36.00
C ASN A 101 -18.61 10.83 35.34
N SER A 102 -18.99 9.60 35.67
CA SER A 102 -20.30 9.09 35.28
C SER A 102 -21.39 9.68 36.18
N PRO A 103 -22.51 10.18 35.63
CA PRO A 103 -23.61 10.75 36.40
C PRO A 103 -24.47 9.66 37.05
N THR A 104 -24.33 8.40 36.62
CA THR A 104 -25.19 7.28 37.02
C THR A 104 -24.44 6.14 37.71
N THR A 105 -23.10 6.12 37.62
CA THR A 105 -22.27 5.07 38.21
C THR A 105 -21.03 5.70 38.84
N ASN A 106 -20.39 5.01 39.78
CA ASN A 106 -19.15 5.48 40.40
C ASN A 106 -17.89 5.11 39.58
N ASN A 107 -18.06 4.71 38.32
CA ASN A 107 -16.97 4.32 37.43
C ASN A 107 -16.56 5.50 36.54
N PRO A 108 -15.25 5.70 36.31
CA PRO A 108 -14.78 6.70 35.36
C PRO A 108 -15.27 6.36 33.95
N PHE A 109 -15.62 7.41 33.21
CA PHE A 109 -16.21 7.33 31.88
C PHE A 109 -15.24 7.91 30.83
N HIS A 110 -15.24 7.34 29.62
CA HIS A 110 -14.40 7.83 28.51
C HIS A 110 -15.01 9.11 27.93
N ASN A 111 -14.34 10.25 28.06
CA ASN A 111 -14.81 11.46 27.40
C ASN A 111 -14.56 11.36 25.89
N PRO A 112 -15.61 11.28 25.04
CA PRO A 112 -15.42 11.05 23.61
C PRO A 112 -14.72 12.23 22.91
N VAL A 113 -14.80 13.44 23.47
CA VAL A 113 -14.12 14.63 22.94
C VAL A 113 -12.64 14.60 23.30
N GLU A 114 -12.30 14.22 24.55
CA GLU A 114 -10.90 14.00 24.96
C GLU A 114 -10.24 12.93 24.09
N GLU A 115 -10.88 11.78 23.95
CA GLU A 115 -10.33 10.65 23.19
C GLU A 115 -10.21 10.95 21.69
N ALA A 116 -10.92 11.97 21.18
CA ALA A 116 -10.82 12.43 19.80
C ALA A 116 -9.78 13.56 19.60
N LYS A 117 -9.43 14.29 20.65
CA LYS A 117 -8.54 15.47 20.57
C LYS A 117 -7.13 15.22 21.09
N GLU A 118 -7.00 14.44 22.15
CA GLU A 118 -5.74 14.27 22.87
C GLU A 118 -4.96 13.02 22.43
N GLN A 119 -5.62 12.07 21.76
CA GLN A 119 -4.94 10.94 21.17
C GLN A 119 -4.17 11.37 19.92
N ILE A 120 -2.94 10.87 19.77
CA ILE A 120 -2.15 11.09 18.57
C ILE A 120 -2.00 9.76 17.87
N ARG A 121 -2.40 9.68 16.60
CA ARG A 121 -2.05 8.55 15.73
C ARG A 121 -1.76 9.08 14.33
N ILE A 122 -0.49 9.04 13.96
CA ILE A 122 0.01 9.54 12.68
C ILE A 122 0.68 8.39 11.94
N GLU A 123 0.22 8.12 10.73
CA GLU A 123 0.76 7.08 9.86
C GLU A 123 1.30 7.68 8.56
N ASN A 124 2.60 7.54 8.34
CA ASN A 124 3.30 8.08 7.17
C ASN A 124 3.64 6.94 6.21
N ASN A 125 3.01 6.94 5.04
CA ASN A 125 3.20 5.93 4.01
C ASN A 125 3.92 6.53 2.79
N LEU A 126 5.10 6.01 2.45
CA LEU A 126 5.81 6.32 1.21
C LEU A 126 5.74 5.11 0.29
N ARG A 127 5.30 5.28 -0.95
CA ARG A 127 5.29 4.21 -1.95
C ARG A 127 5.89 4.66 -3.26
N LEU A 128 6.86 3.89 -3.77
CA LEU A 128 7.47 4.03 -5.09
C LEU A 128 7.12 2.80 -5.92
N MET A 129 6.41 3.00 -7.02
CA MET A 129 6.26 1.99 -8.07
C MET A 129 7.04 2.45 -9.29
N ALA A 130 7.97 1.62 -9.77
CA ALA A 130 8.75 1.92 -10.95
C ALA A 130 8.76 0.72 -11.90
N ARG A 131 8.70 1.00 -13.20
CA ARG A 131 8.75 0.01 -14.27
C ARG A 131 9.60 0.55 -15.40
N THR A 132 10.54 -0.25 -15.89
CA THR A 132 11.33 0.04 -17.08
C THR A 132 11.25 -1.14 -18.02
N PHE A 133 11.10 -0.89 -19.32
CA PHE A 133 11.12 -1.95 -20.31
C PHE A 133 11.92 -1.54 -21.55
N ALA A 134 12.40 -2.54 -22.27
CA ALA A 134 12.91 -2.40 -23.61
C ALA A 134 12.25 -3.46 -24.50
N ASP A 135 11.76 -3.04 -25.67
CA ASP A 135 11.16 -3.87 -26.70
C ASP A 135 12.00 -3.73 -27.97
N TYR A 136 12.53 -4.83 -28.46
CA TYR A 136 13.45 -4.87 -29.58
C TYR A 136 13.00 -5.87 -30.65
N GLU A 137 12.83 -5.39 -31.88
CA GLU A 137 12.54 -6.20 -33.04
C GLU A 137 13.81 -6.92 -33.53
N LEU A 138 13.95 -8.20 -33.16
CA LEU A 138 15.09 -9.05 -33.54
C LEU A 138 15.07 -9.32 -35.05
N LEU A 139 13.91 -9.67 -35.58
CA LEU A 139 13.62 -9.99 -36.98
C LEU A 139 12.21 -9.50 -37.31
N PRO A 140 11.84 -9.30 -38.59
CA PRO A 140 10.49 -8.90 -38.97
C PRO A 140 9.41 -9.77 -38.30
N GLY A 141 8.63 -9.14 -37.42
CA GLY A 141 7.56 -9.79 -36.65
C GLY A 141 8.00 -10.54 -35.38
N LEU A 142 9.30 -10.63 -35.07
CA LEU A 142 9.85 -11.23 -33.85
C LEU A 142 10.37 -10.15 -32.89
N ASN A 143 9.64 -9.91 -31.81
CA ASN A 143 10.00 -8.93 -30.79
C ASN A 143 10.45 -9.62 -29.50
N TYR A 144 11.58 -9.18 -28.97
CA TYR A 144 12.01 -9.52 -27.62
C TYR A 144 11.73 -8.33 -26.70
N ARG A 145 11.10 -8.59 -25.56
CA ARG A 145 10.84 -7.57 -24.55
C ARG A 145 11.36 -8.02 -23.20
N ILE A 146 12.13 -7.13 -22.57
CA ILE A 146 12.51 -7.22 -21.16
C ILE A 146 11.75 -6.17 -20.37
N ASN A 147 11.23 -6.55 -19.21
CA ASN A 147 10.47 -5.70 -18.32
C ASN A 147 11.00 -5.88 -16.90
N LEU A 148 11.41 -4.76 -16.28
CA LEU A 148 11.88 -4.69 -14.91
C LEU A 148 10.91 -3.82 -14.13
N ALA A 149 10.37 -4.31 -13.01
CA ALA A 149 9.47 -3.54 -12.17
C ALA A 149 9.83 -3.68 -10.69
N THR A 150 9.50 -2.66 -9.91
CA THR A 150 9.63 -2.68 -8.45
C THR A 150 8.48 -1.91 -7.80
N ASP A 151 8.09 -2.36 -6.62
CA ASP A 151 7.16 -1.69 -5.72
C ASP A 151 7.80 -1.66 -4.33
N LEU A 152 8.13 -0.46 -3.87
CA LEU A 152 8.76 -0.21 -2.57
C LEU A 152 7.79 0.60 -1.73
N GLY A 153 7.45 0.12 -0.55
CA GLY A 153 6.55 0.79 0.38
C GLY A 153 7.15 0.88 1.77
N THR A 154 7.21 2.06 2.37
CA THR A 154 7.46 2.21 3.80
C THR A 154 6.23 2.71 4.50
N ASN A 155 6.03 2.23 5.72
CA ASN A 155 5.03 2.74 6.63
C ASN A 155 5.68 3.08 7.97
N HIS A 156 5.37 4.25 8.52
CA HIS A 156 5.81 4.67 9.84
C HIS A 156 4.61 5.12 10.66
N LEU A 157 4.27 4.33 11.67
CA LEU A 157 3.25 4.68 12.64
C LEU A 157 3.90 5.33 13.86
N LYS A 158 3.34 6.46 14.27
CA LYS A 158 3.61 7.10 15.55
C LYS A 158 2.27 7.23 16.26
N GLY A 159 2.21 6.75 17.49
CA GLY A 159 1.00 6.85 18.28
C GLY A 159 1.29 7.17 19.73
N TYR A 160 0.39 7.94 20.33
CA TYR A 160 0.42 8.29 21.74
C TYR A 160 -1.00 8.35 22.30
N LEU A 161 -1.19 7.70 23.45
CA LEU A 161 -2.33 7.85 24.33
C LEU A 161 -1.81 8.59 25.57
N PRO A 162 -2.39 9.74 25.94
CA PRO A 162 -1.91 10.55 27.05
C PRO A 162 -2.17 9.88 28.40
N LEU A 163 -1.49 10.37 29.44
CA LEU A 163 -1.73 9.96 30.84
C LEU A 163 -3.17 10.21 31.27
N SER A 164 -3.85 11.18 30.66
CA SER A 164 -5.24 11.51 30.97
C SER A 164 -6.25 10.55 30.32
N SER A 165 -5.84 9.78 29.31
CA SER A 165 -6.73 8.89 28.56
C SER A 165 -7.00 7.61 29.34
N LEU A 166 -8.29 7.34 29.54
CA LEU A 166 -8.76 6.07 30.09
C LEU A 166 -8.46 4.90 29.13
N ALA A 167 -8.42 5.15 27.81
CA ALA A 167 -7.94 4.16 26.83
C ALA A 167 -6.45 3.82 26.98
N GLY A 168 -5.65 4.77 27.49
CA GLY A 168 -4.26 4.58 27.93
C GLY A 168 -4.12 3.99 29.34
N GLN A 169 -5.23 3.58 29.98
CA GLN A 169 -5.29 3.08 31.36
C GLN A 169 -4.69 4.05 32.40
N TYR A 170 -4.70 5.35 32.11
CA TYR A 170 -4.05 6.40 32.92
C TYR A 170 -2.54 6.24 33.13
N GLN A 171 -1.89 5.53 32.23
CA GLN A 171 -0.46 5.22 32.35
C GLN A 171 0.37 5.88 31.24
N GLY A 172 -0.27 6.51 30.25
CA GLY A 172 0.40 6.95 29.04
C GLY A 172 0.90 5.75 28.22
N ARG A 173 0.68 5.76 26.91
CA ARG A 173 1.14 4.69 26.03
C ARG A 173 1.60 5.26 24.70
N ALA A 174 2.78 4.84 24.26
CA ALA A 174 3.31 5.20 22.96
C ALA A 174 3.55 3.96 22.10
N ASP A 175 3.31 4.06 20.81
CA ASP A 175 3.67 3.05 19.81
C ASP A 175 4.49 3.71 18.69
N ARG A 176 5.60 3.06 18.32
CA ARG A 176 6.44 3.43 17.17
C ARG A 176 6.69 2.20 16.34
N ASN A 177 6.06 2.12 15.17
CA ASN A 177 6.23 1.00 14.26
C ASN A 177 6.77 1.49 12.92
N ALA A 178 7.62 0.68 12.31
CA ALA A 178 8.10 0.88 10.96
C ALA A 178 7.99 -0.43 10.18
N SER A 179 7.55 -0.35 8.93
CA SER A 179 7.60 -1.49 8.03
C SER A 179 8.13 -1.10 6.66
N LEU A 180 8.79 -2.04 6.00
CA LEU A 180 9.31 -1.92 4.65
C LEU A 180 8.83 -3.11 3.82
N ASN A 181 8.08 -2.84 2.76
CA ASN A 181 7.66 -3.79 1.75
C ASN A 181 8.51 -3.56 0.49
N ARG A 182 9.07 -4.64 -0.06
CA ARG A 182 9.87 -4.62 -1.27
C ARG A 182 9.35 -5.69 -2.21
N TYR A 183 9.10 -5.30 -3.44
CA TYR A 183 8.76 -6.21 -4.52
C TYR A 183 9.59 -5.88 -5.75
N TRP A 184 10.02 -6.91 -6.47
CA TRP A 184 10.63 -6.77 -7.77
C TRP A 184 10.15 -7.85 -8.73
N LEU A 185 10.15 -7.52 -10.02
CA LEU A 185 9.78 -8.40 -11.13
C LEU A 185 10.77 -8.22 -12.26
N ILE A 186 11.21 -9.34 -12.83
CA ILE A 186 11.91 -9.42 -14.11
C ILE A 186 11.09 -10.31 -15.02
N GLU A 187 10.67 -9.77 -16.16
CA GLU A 187 9.93 -10.51 -17.18
C GLU A 187 10.65 -10.41 -18.52
N ASN A 188 10.88 -11.56 -19.14
CA ASN A 188 11.46 -11.70 -20.47
C ASN A 188 10.41 -12.35 -21.36
N THR A 189 10.11 -11.75 -22.50
CA THR A 189 9.15 -12.32 -23.46
C THR A 189 9.71 -12.27 -24.87
N LEU A 190 9.38 -13.28 -25.65
CA LEU A 190 9.61 -13.35 -27.07
C LEU A 190 8.26 -13.53 -27.75
N ASN A 191 7.90 -12.61 -28.65
CA ASN A 191 6.63 -12.62 -29.36
C ASN A 191 6.86 -12.62 -30.87
N TYR A 192 6.34 -13.62 -31.55
CA TYR A 192 6.33 -13.70 -33.01
C TYR A 192 4.93 -13.49 -33.56
N ALA A 193 4.75 -12.50 -34.43
CA ALA A 193 3.49 -12.21 -35.12
C ALA A 193 3.69 -12.25 -36.63
N LYS A 194 2.83 -12.99 -37.34
CA LYS A 194 2.89 -13.09 -38.80
C LYS A 194 1.50 -13.30 -39.42
N ILE A 195 1.28 -12.65 -40.56
CA ILE A 195 0.10 -12.83 -41.41
C ILE A 195 0.52 -13.55 -42.70
N ILE A 196 -0.23 -14.57 -43.09
CA ILE A 196 -0.02 -15.37 -44.31
C ILE A 196 -1.37 -15.58 -44.99
N GLY A 197 -1.67 -14.81 -46.04
CA GLY A 197 -2.99 -14.80 -46.66
C GLY A 197 -4.06 -14.42 -45.65
N ASP A 198 -5.08 -15.27 -45.49
CA ASP A 198 -6.19 -15.09 -44.55
C ASP A 198 -5.88 -15.56 -43.11
N HIS A 199 -4.64 -15.98 -42.84
CA HIS A 199 -4.21 -16.53 -41.55
C HIS A 199 -3.38 -15.52 -40.76
N SER A 200 -3.69 -15.31 -39.49
CA SER A 200 -2.86 -14.56 -38.53
C SER A 200 -2.39 -15.49 -37.43
N ILE A 201 -1.09 -15.46 -37.12
CA ILE A 201 -0.47 -16.25 -36.05
C ILE A 201 0.28 -15.29 -35.12
N ASN A 202 0.04 -15.41 -33.82
CA ASN A 202 0.82 -14.76 -32.78
C ASN A 202 1.24 -15.81 -31.74
N VAL A 203 2.54 -15.98 -31.54
CA VAL A 203 3.12 -16.92 -30.58
C VAL A 203 3.96 -16.14 -29.59
N LEU A 204 3.72 -16.37 -28.30
CA LEU A 204 4.47 -15.77 -27.20
C LEU A 204 5.07 -16.86 -26.33
N ALA A 205 6.34 -16.70 -25.97
CA ALA A 205 7.00 -17.43 -24.91
C ALA A 205 7.56 -16.43 -23.90
N GLY A 206 7.50 -16.74 -22.61
CA GLY A 206 7.99 -15.84 -21.58
C GLY A 206 8.51 -16.56 -20.34
N TYR A 207 9.38 -15.85 -19.63
CA TYR A 207 9.91 -16.22 -18.33
C TYR A 207 9.76 -15.04 -17.38
N THR A 208 9.26 -15.29 -16.17
CA THR A 208 9.10 -14.27 -15.12
C THR A 208 9.75 -14.75 -13.84
N ALA A 209 10.47 -13.86 -13.16
CA ALA A 209 10.96 -14.04 -11.81
C ALA A 209 10.51 -12.86 -10.96
N GLU A 210 9.91 -13.14 -9.80
CA GLU A 210 9.45 -12.11 -8.87
C GLU A 210 9.65 -12.53 -7.42
N GLU A 211 9.82 -11.53 -6.56
CA GLU A 211 9.92 -11.72 -5.13
C GLU A 211 9.23 -10.57 -4.40
N SER A 212 8.60 -10.90 -3.28
CA SER A 212 8.13 -9.93 -2.31
C SER A 212 8.71 -10.24 -0.94
N GLN A 213 9.15 -9.20 -0.26
CA GLN A 213 9.65 -9.24 1.10
C GLN A 213 9.02 -8.12 1.90
N TRP A 214 8.66 -8.40 3.15
CA TRP A 214 8.23 -7.41 4.11
C TRP A 214 9.01 -7.56 5.40
N GLU A 215 9.37 -6.43 6.00
CA GLU A 215 9.99 -6.33 7.30
C GLU A 215 9.14 -5.39 8.15
N ALA A 216 8.96 -5.73 9.42
CA ALA A 216 8.31 -4.84 10.37
C ALA A 216 9.03 -4.89 11.71
N LEU A 217 9.23 -3.71 12.28
CA LEU A 217 9.72 -3.55 13.64
C LEU A 217 8.80 -2.59 14.38
N GLY A 218 8.71 -2.77 15.68
CA GLY A 218 7.95 -1.84 16.50
C GLY A 218 8.37 -1.85 17.94
N THR A 219 8.05 -0.76 18.61
CA THR A 219 8.28 -0.56 20.03
C THR A 219 7.03 0.05 20.63
N GLN A 220 6.66 -0.47 21.79
CA GLN A 220 5.61 0.06 22.63
C GLN A 220 6.16 0.37 24.00
N GLY A 221 5.80 1.54 24.52
CA GLY A 221 6.12 1.99 25.86
C GLY A 221 4.84 2.31 26.62
N ARG A 222 4.84 2.07 27.93
CA ARG A 222 3.75 2.44 28.86
C ARG A 222 4.33 3.08 30.11
N ASN A 223 3.47 3.60 31.00
CA ASN A 223 3.89 4.20 32.28
C ASN A 223 4.82 5.40 32.08
N PHE A 224 4.45 6.31 31.20
CA PHE A 224 5.19 7.56 31.00
C PHE A 224 5.09 8.46 32.24
N PRO A 225 6.18 9.16 32.63
CA PRO A 225 6.16 10.06 33.78
C PRO A 225 5.37 11.35 33.50
N ASP A 226 5.30 11.78 32.24
CA ASP A 226 4.58 12.94 31.76
C ASP A 226 4.25 12.81 30.25
N ASP A 227 3.45 13.74 29.73
CA ASP A 227 3.06 13.80 28.31
C ASP A 227 4.05 14.63 27.44
N ALA A 228 5.16 15.13 27.99
CA ALA A 228 6.00 16.12 27.31
C ALA A 228 6.77 15.55 26.12
N LEU A 229 7.20 14.28 26.22
CA LEU A 229 8.01 13.62 25.19
C LEU A 229 7.23 12.65 24.30
N ILE A 230 5.97 12.35 24.64
CA ILE A 230 5.08 11.47 23.87
C ILE A 230 5.79 10.19 23.38
N TYR A 231 5.66 9.82 22.10
CA TYR A 231 6.37 8.73 21.42
C TYR A 231 7.84 9.02 21.03
N ASN A 232 8.44 10.11 21.48
CA ASN A 232 9.79 10.53 21.07
C ASN A 232 10.90 10.03 22.00
N ASN A 233 10.58 9.56 23.21
CA ASN A 233 11.59 9.08 24.15
C ASN A 233 11.12 7.87 24.96
N PHE A 234 11.49 6.66 24.52
CA PHE A 234 11.26 5.45 25.34
C PHE A 234 12.32 5.28 26.43
N PHE A 235 13.44 6.02 26.39
CA PHE A 235 14.52 5.89 27.38
C PHE A 235 14.14 6.46 28.75
N SER A 236 13.12 7.32 28.82
CA SER A 236 12.55 7.80 30.09
C SER A 236 11.74 6.75 30.83
N LEU A 237 11.51 5.57 30.24
CA LEU A 237 10.73 4.49 30.83
C LEU A 237 11.64 3.41 31.44
N SER A 238 11.16 2.76 32.49
CA SER A 238 11.79 1.54 32.99
C SER A 238 11.75 0.42 31.93
N PRO A 239 12.80 -0.42 31.80
CA PRO A 239 12.87 -1.46 30.76
C PRO A 239 11.67 -2.42 30.73
N GLU A 240 11.08 -2.74 31.88
CA GLU A 240 9.91 -3.59 32.02
C GLU A 240 8.63 -3.01 31.38
N ASN A 241 8.60 -1.68 31.17
CA ASN A 241 7.48 -0.97 30.55
C ASN A 241 7.66 -0.81 29.03
N VAL A 242 8.75 -1.32 28.47
CA VAL A 242 9.05 -1.25 27.05
C VAL A 242 9.03 -2.66 26.46
N SER A 243 8.28 -2.83 25.38
CA SER A 243 8.25 -4.07 24.60
C SER A 243 8.49 -3.76 23.14
N GLY A 244 8.97 -4.74 22.38
CA GLY A 244 9.18 -4.58 20.95
C GLY A 244 8.95 -5.88 20.20
N PHE A 245 8.88 -5.75 18.88
CA PHE A 245 8.82 -6.87 17.98
C PHE A 245 9.70 -6.61 16.76
N SER A 246 10.13 -7.69 16.11
CA SER A 246 10.79 -7.69 14.82
C SER A 246 10.32 -8.91 14.05
N ASN A 247 9.82 -8.70 12.85
CA ASN A 247 9.30 -9.75 11.98
C ASN A 247 9.75 -9.50 10.55
N GLU A 248 9.91 -10.60 9.81
CA GLU A 248 10.21 -10.59 8.39
C GLU A 248 9.44 -11.72 7.71
N GLY A 249 8.98 -11.50 6.48
CA GLY A 249 8.47 -12.55 5.63
C GLY A 249 8.81 -12.30 4.17
N ARG A 250 8.99 -13.38 3.42
CA ARG A 250 9.23 -13.35 1.98
C ARG A 250 8.53 -14.45 1.22
N TRP A 251 8.34 -14.24 -0.09
CA TRP A 251 7.99 -15.26 -1.07
C TRP A 251 8.61 -14.91 -2.42
N ALA A 252 8.90 -15.93 -3.23
CA ALA A 252 9.35 -15.76 -4.60
C ALA A 252 8.57 -16.70 -5.54
N LEU A 253 8.40 -16.27 -6.79
CA LEU A 253 7.81 -17.04 -7.88
C LEU A 253 8.72 -16.99 -9.11
N GLU A 254 8.91 -18.16 -9.72
CA GLU A 254 9.49 -18.28 -11.04
C GLU A 254 8.48 -18.93 -11.97
N SER A 255 8.32 -18.40 -13.17
CA SER A 255 7.31 -18.91 -14.08
C SER A 255 7.75 -18.93 -15.53
N TYR A 256 7.24 -19.92 -16.24
CA TYR A 256 7.34 -20.04 -17.68
C TYR A 256 5.94 -19.96 -18.27
N LEU A 257 5.76 -19.12 -19.28
CA LEU A 257 4.45 -18.89 -19.89
C LEU A 257 4.54 -19.02 -21.41
N GLY A 258 3.48 -19.55 -21.99
CA GLY A 258 3.35 -19.72 -23.43
C GLY A 258 1.94 -19.37 -23.88
N ARG A 259 1.82 -18.72 -25.04
CA ARG A 259 0.53 -18.42 -25.67
C ARG A 259 0.62 -18.53 -27.17
N ILE A 260 -0.37 -19.15 -27.78
CA ILE A 260 -0.58 -19.20 -29.23
C ILE A 260 -1.96 -18.62 -29.50
N MET A 261 -2.01 -17.60 -30.34
CA MET A 261 -3.23 -17.01 -30.88
C MET A 261 -3.23 -17.20 -32.39
N TYR A 262 -4.34 -17.68 -32.92
CA TYR A 262 -4.53 -17.89 -34.34
C TYR A 262 -5.88 -17.33 -34.77
N SER A 263 -5.89 -16.59 -35.88
CA SER A 263 -7.13 -16.20 -36.56
C SER A 263 -7.14 -16.65 -38.03
N PHE A 264 -8.32 -17.03 -38.51
CA PHE A 264 -8.59 -17.23 -39.93
C PHE A 264 -9.76 -16.34 -40.35
N LYS A 265 -9.52 -15.49 -41.37
CA LYS A 265 -10.49 -14.51 -41.90
C LYS A 265 -11.14 -13.63 -40.82
N ASP A 266 -10.42 -13.40 -39.73
CA ASP A 266 -10.89 -12.70 -38.52
C ASP A 266 -12.23 -13.23 -37.94
N LYS A 267 -12.64 -14.44 -38.35
CA LYS A 267 -13.91 -15.06 -37.96
C LYS A 267 -13.69 -16.25 -37.04
N TYR A 268 -12.64 -17.02 -37.29
CA TYR A 268 -12.32 -18.21 -36.50
C TYR A 268 -11.11 -17.89 -35.64
N LEU A 269 -11.28 -17.88 -34.33
CA LEU A 269 -10.26 -17.50 -33.37
C LEU A 269 -9.93 -18.71 -32.48
N LEU A 270 -8.64 -19.00 -32.33
CA LEU A 270 -8.13 -20.00 -31.40
C LEU A 270 -7.10 -19.33 -30.50
N THR A 271 -7.25 -19.51 -29.18
CA THR A 271 -6.23 -19.13 -28.20
C THR A 271 -5.90 -20.33 -27.32
N LEU A 272 -4.61 -20.65 -27.24
CA LEU A 272 -4.06 -21.67 -26.36
C LEU A 272 -3.03 -21.00 -25.46
N SER A 273 -3.13 -21.20 -24.15
CA SER A 273 -2.18 -20.64 -23.18
C SER A 273 -1.86 -21.63 -22.08
N GLY A 274 -0.62 -21.61 -21.61
CA GLY A 274 -0.16 -22.40 -20.48
C GLY A 274 0.84 -21.62 -19.64
N ARG A 275 0.87 -21.93 -18.34
CA ARG A 275 1.84 -21.37 -17.41
C ARG A 275 2.31 -22.45 -16.43
N PHE A 276 3.59 -22.42 -16.12
CA PHE A 276 4.24 -23.28 -15.14
C PHE A 276 4.85 -22.40 -14.06
N ASP A 277 4.46 -22.62 -12.80
CA ASP A 277 4.80 -21.74 -11.67
C ASP A 277 5.53 -22.52 -10.56
N GLY A 278 6.77 -22.14 -10.30
CA GLY A 278 7.52 -22.55 -9.11
C GLY A 278 7.41 -21.49 -8.02
N SER A 279 7.08 -21.90 -6.79
CA SER A 279 6.96 -20.98 -5.65
C SER A 279 7.89 -21.38 -4.51
N SER A 280 8.53 -20.40 -3.88
CA SER A 280 9.35 -20.62 -2.69
C SER A 280 8.56 -21.13 -1.48
N LYS A 281 7.23 -21.18 -1.54
CA LYS A 281 6.34 -21.68 -0.48
C LYS A 281 6.02 -23.17 -0.61
N PHE A 282 6.36 -23.80 -1.74
CA PHE A 282 6.09 -25.21 -1.98
C PHE A 282 7.39 -25.98 -2.27
N PRO A 283 7.52 -27.22 -1.78
CA PRO A 283 8.69 -28.05 -2.06
C PRO A 283 8.73 -28.61 -3.50
N GLU A 284 7.62 -28.61 -4.25
CA GLU A 284 7.54 -29.06 -5.65
C GLU A 284 6.71 -28.11 -6.54
N ILE A 285 6.99 -28.14 -7.85
CA ILE A 285 6.42 -27.22 -8.86
C ILE A 285 5.06 -27.71 -9.39
N ASN A 286 4.09 -26.79 -9.59
CA ASN A 286 2.75 -27.10 -10.09
C ASN A 286 2.46 -26.48 -11.48
N MET A 287 1.73 -27.23 -12.34
CA MET A 287 1.28 -26.81 -13.68
C MET A 287 -0.18 -26.35 -13.66
N ALA A 288 -0.48 -25.22 -14.33
CA ALA A 288 -1.86 -24.79 -14.58
C ALA A 288 -2.14 -24.60 -16.09
N PHE A 289 -3.20 -25.23 -16.60
CA PHE A 289 -3.65 -25.11 -17.99
C PHE A 289 -4.99 -24.36 -18.06
N SER A 290 -5.12 -23.43 -19.00
CA SER A 290 -6.38 -22.74 -19.28
C SER A 290 -6.67 -22.73 -20.78
N HIS A 291 -7.94 -22.95 -21.16
CA HIS A 291 -8.41 -22.95 -22.55
C HIS A 291 -9.65 -22.06 -22.67
N GLN A 292 -9.66 -21.18 -23.68
CA GLN A 292 -10.86 -20.44 -24.10
C GLN A 292 -11.03 -20.58 -25.62
N ALA A 293 -12.15 -21.19 -26.02
CA ALA A 293 -12.61 -21.19 -27.41
C ALA A 293 -13.79 -20.22 -27.54
N HIS A 294 -13.71 -19.28 -28.48
CA HIS A 294 -14.81 -18.39 -28.80
C HIS A 294 -15.21 -18.60 -30.26
N LEU A 295 -16.40 -19.16 -30.47
CA LEU A 295 -17.03 -19.26 -31.78
C LEU A 295 -18.04 -18.11 -31.90
N PRO A 296 -17.93 -17.22 -32.89
CA PRO A 296 -18.97 -16.23 -33.11
C PRO A 296 -20.26 -16.94 -33.53
N GLY A 297 -21.36 -16.58 -32.86
CA GLY A 297 -22.71 -16.91 -33.29
C GLY A 297 -22.96 -16.41 -34.71
N ARG A 298 -23.78 -17.18 -35.45
CA ARG A 298 -24.13 -16.95 -36.86
C ARG A 298 -24.62 -15.54 -37.14
#